data_AF-Q9GH24-F1
#
_entry.id   AF-Q9GH24-F1
#
_cell.length_a   1.000
_cell.length_b   1.000
_cell.length_c   1.000
_cell.angle_alpha   90.00
_cell.angle_beta   90.00
_cell.angle_gamma   90.00
#
_symmetry.space_group_name_H-M   'P 1'
#
loop_
_entity.id
_entity.type
_entity.pdbx_description
1 polymer ?
#
loop_
_entity_poly.entity_id
_entity_poly.type
_entity_poly.pdbx_seq_one_letter_code
_entity_poly.pdbx_strand_id
1 'polypeptide(L)'
;LPHIATLGYGVGPGGEIIDTFPYFVSGVLHLISSAVLGFGGVYHSLIGPETLEESFPFFGYVWKDKNKMTNILGYHLIILGLGAWLLVWKAMYFGGVYDTWAPGGGDVRVITNPTTNAAVIFGYLVKSPFGGDGWICSVDNMEDIIGGHIWIGTLEILGGIWHIYTTPWPWARRAFVWSGEAYLSYSLGAISVMGFIACCMSWFNNTAYPSEFYGPTGPEASQSQAFTFLVRDQRLGANVASAQGPTGLGKYLMRSPTGE
;
A
#
# COMPACT_ATOMS: atom_id res chain seq x y z
N LEU A 1 14.35 4.76 4.38
CA LEU A 1 15.01 3.46 4.60
C LEU A 1 14.00 2.34 4.83
N PRO A 2 13.04 2.42 5.79
CA PRO A 2 12.09 1.33 6.04
C PRO A 2 11.35 0.83 4.80
N HIS A 3 10.81 1.72 3.96
CA HIS A 3 10.12 1.33 2.73
C HIS A 3 10.98 0.52 1.75
N ILE A 4 12.29 0.82 1.67
CA ILE A 4 13.22 0.11 0.77
C ILE A 4 13.58 -1.26 1.37
N ALA A 5 13.75 -1.33 2.69
CA ALA A 5 13.98 -2.56 3.42
C ALA A 5 12.77 -3.52 3.31
N THR A 6 11.53 -3.01 3.39
CA THR A 6 10.31 -3.82 3.18
C THR A 6 10.29 -4.45 1.79
N LEU A 7 10.85 -3.79 0.77
CA LEU A 7 11.02 -4.38 -0.58
C LEU A 7 12.15 -5.42 -0.65
N GLY A 8 12.75 -5.79 0.48
CA GLY A 8 13.81 -6.79 0.60
C GLY A 8 15.20 -6.32 0.14
N TYR A 9 15.43 -5.01 0.02
CA TYR A 9 16.73 -4.47 -0.37
C TYR A 9 17.58 -4.15 0.86
N GLY A 10 18.80 -4.71 0.90
CA GLY A 10 19.80 -4.36 1.92
C GLY A 10 19.55 -4.94 3.31
N VAL A 11 18.58 -5.84 3.45
CA VAL A 11 18.22 -6.51 4.71
C VAL A 11 18.26 -8.03 4.57
N GLY A 12 18.49 -8.70 5.71
CA GLY A 12 18.44 -10.16 5.83
C GLY A 12 17.59 -10.61 7.03
N PRO A 13 17.91 -11.77 7.63
CA PRO A 13 17.16 -12.34 8.74
C PRO A 13 16.99 -11.37 9.92
N GLY A 14 15.79 -11.31 10.49
CA GLY A 14 15.41 -10.42 11.59
C GLY A 14 15.39 -8.93 11.22
N GLY A 15 15.50 -8.58 9.94
CA GLY A 15 15.54 -7.20 9.48
C GLY A 15 16.92 -6.54 9.64
N GLU A 16 17.98 -7.33 9.85
CA GLU A 16 19.34 -6.79 9.96
C GLU A 16 19.78 -6.14 8.64
N ILE A 17 20.38 -4.95 8.73
CA ILE A 17 20.94 -4.26 7.57
C ILE A 17 22.27 -4.92 7.19
N ILE A 18 22.30 -5.59 6.04
CA ILE A 18 23.47 -6.31 5.53
C ILE A 18 24.20 -5.55 4.41
N ASP A 19 23.51 -4.65 3.72
CA ASP A 19 24.09 -3.81 2.67
C ASP A 19 23.34 -2.47 2.57
N THR A 20 24.09 -1.37 2.57
CA THR A 20 23.52 -0.01 2.45
C THR A 20 23.57 0.54 1.03
N PHE A 21 24.26 -0.14 0.11
CA PHE A 21 24.39 0.30 -1.28
C PHE A 21 23.04 0.43 -2.01
N PRO A 22 22.04 -0.46 -1.85
CA PRO A 22 20.73 -0.29 -2.48
C PRO A 22 20.02 1.00 -2.06
N TYR A 23 20.19 1.43 -0.80
CA TYR A 23 19.63 2.69 -0.31
C TYR A 23 20.28 3.90 -0.99
N PHE A 24 21.62 3.87 -1.12
CA PHE A 24 22.38 4.88 -1.83
C PHE A 24 21.98 4.96 -3.31
N VAL A 25 21.89 3.82 -4.00
CA VAL A 25 21.47 3.74 -5.40
C VAL A 25 20.08 4.37 -5.58
N SER A 26 19.12 4.01 -4.72
CA SER A 26 17.79 4.61 -4.77
C SER A 26 17.86 6.14 -4.62
N GLY A 27 18.61 6.64 -3.64
CA GLY A 27 18.77 8.09 -3.42
C GLY A 27 19.35 8.81 -4.63
N VAL A 28 20.44 8.28 -5.21
CA VAL A 28 21.12 8.86 -6.38
C VAL A 28 20.20 8.86 -7.60
N LEU A 29 19.55 7.73 -7.91
CA LEU A 29 18.68 7.63 -9.09
C LEU A 29 17.50 8.62 -9.00
N HIS A 30 16.88 8.76 -7.83
CA HIS A 30 15.80 9.74 -7.65
C HIS A 30 16.29 11.18 -7.75
N LEU A 31 17.46 11.49 -7.19
CA LEU A 31 18.04 12.83 -7.25
C LEU A 31 18.40 13.24 -8.69
N ILE A 32 19.02 12.34 -9.46
CA ILE A 32 19.37 12.62 -10.86
C ILE A 32 18.10 12.72 -11.72
N SER A 33 17.11 11.84 -11.48
CA SER A 33 15.84 11.89 -12.23
C SER A 33 15.06 13.18 -11.97
N SER A 34 15.12 13.72 -10.74
CA SER A 34 14.43 14.99 -10.43
C SER A 34 14.99 16.17 -11.20
N ALA A 35 16.29 16.17 -11.54
CA ALA A 35 16.89 17.19 -12.39
C ALA A 35 16.32 17.15 -13.83
N VAL A 36 16.10 15.96 -14.38
CA VAL A 36 15.47 15.77 -15.71
C VAL A 36 14.03 16.27 -15.69
N LEU A 37 13.26 15.91 -14.66
CA LEU A 37 11.88 16.37 -14.49
C LEU A 37 11.81 17.89 -14.31
N GLY A 38 12.70 18.45 -13.48
CA GLY A 38 12.79 19.89 -13.25
C GLY A 38 13.16 20.66 -14.52
N PHE A 39 14.09 20.14 -15.31
CA PHE A 39 14.45 20.73 -16.62
C PHE A 39 13.24 20.78 -17.56
N GLY A 40 12.53 19.66 -17.71
CA GLY A 40 11.31 19.61 -18.52
C GLY A 40 10.23 20.56 -18.01
N GLY A 41 10.02 20.62 -16.69
CA GLY A 41 9.06 21.53 -16.05
C GLY A 41 9.39 23.01 -16.31
N VAL A 42 10.65 23.41 -16.16
CA VAL A 42 11.09 24.79 -16.42
C VAL A 42 10.92 25.14 -17.91
N TYR A 43 11.36 24.24 -18.80
CA TYR A 43 11.20 24.45 -20.24
C TYR A 43 9.73 24.65 -20.62
N HIS A 44 8.83 23.74 -20.21
CA HIS A 44 7.41 23.82 -20.55
C HIS A 44 6.66 24.96 -19.85
N SER A 45 7.20 25.52 -18.77
CA SER A 45 6.57 26.65 -18.07
C SER A 45 7.01 28.01 -18.58
N LEU A 46 8.23 28.13 -19.14
CA LEU A 46 8.84 29.43 -19.46
C LEU A 46 9.21 29.62 -20.95
N ILE A 47 9.47 28.53 -21.68
CA ILE A 47 10.05 28.58 -23.04
C ILE A 47 9.14 27.90 -24.06
N GLY A 48 8.55 26.76 -23.68
CA GLY A 48 7.65 26.00 -24.54
C GLY A 48 6.39 26.79 -24.93
N PRO A 49 5.61 26.27 -25.89
CA PRO A 49 4.38 26.91 -26.31
C PRO A 49 3.36 26.95 -25.16
N GLU A 50 2.66 28.09 -25.01
CA GLU A 50 1.64 28.28 -23.97
C GLU A 50 0.42 27.36 -24.16
N THR A 51 0.11 27.01 -25.41
CA THR A 51 -0.98 26.12 -25.81
C THR A 51 -0.46 25.04 -26.75
N LEU A 52 -1.10 23.87 -26.73
CA LEU A 52 -0.64 22.69 -27.47
C LEU A 52 -1.59 22.27 -28.60
N GLU A 53 -2.79 22.84 -28.64
CA GLU A 53 -3.91 22.43 -29.49
C GLU A 53 -3.60 22.55 -30.98
N GLU A 54 -2.90 23.60 -31.39
CA GLU A 54 -2.59 23.88 -32.80
C GLU A 54 -1.34 23.13 -33.28
N SER A 55 -0.28 23.15 -32.47
CA SER A 55 1.02 22.59 -32.86
C SER A 55 1.13 21.09 -32.62
N PHE A 56 0.44 20.57 -31.60
CA PHE A 56 0.60 19.21 -31.10
C PHE A 56 -0.76 18.59 -30.71
N PRO A 57 -1.65 18.26 -31.67
CA PRO A 57 -3.03 17.84 -31.39
C PRO A 57 -3.14 16.56 -30.54
N PHE A 58 -2.13 15.69 -30.58
CA PHE A 58 -2.07 14.53 -29.68
C PHE A 58 -1.93 14.95 -28.21
N PHE A 59 -1.18 16.01 -27.91
CA PHE A 59 -0.94 16.52 -26.56
C PHE A 59 -1.91 17.63 -26.13
N GLY A 60 -2.41 18.45 -27.06
CA GLY A 60 -3.40 19.48 -26.78
C GLY A 60 -4.76 18.90 -26.36
N TYR A 61 -5.44 19.57 -25.43
CA TYR A 61 -6.74 19.12 -24.94
C TYR A 61 -7.57 20.29 -24.40
N VAL A 62 -8.90 20.14 -24.50
CA VAL A 62 -9.85 21.03 -23.84
C VAL A 62 -10.61 20.21 -22.80
N TRP A 63 -10.75 20.71 -21.57
CA TRP A 63 -11.39 19.98 -20.46
C TRP A 63 -12.80 19.44 -20.75
N LYS A 64 -13.52 20.08 -21.68
CA LYS A 64 -14.88 19.66 -22.09
C LYS A 64 -14.89 18.50 -23.09
N ASP A 65 -13.76 18.21 -23.73
CA ASP A 65 -13.61 17.04 -24.61
C ASP A 65 -13.50 15.77 -23.76
N LYS A 66 -14.66 15.13 -23.59
CA LYS A 66 -14.82 13.95 -22.76
C LYS A 66 -14.01 12.76 -23.28
N ASN A 67 -13.82 12.65 -24.59
CA ASN A 67 -13.05 11.56 -25.19
C ASN A 67 -11.55 11.76 -24.94
N LYS A 68 -11.07 13.00 -25.11
CA LYS A 68 -9.67 13.31 -24.79
C LYS A 68 -9.36 13.11 -23.30
N MET A 69 -10.30 13.45 -22.41
CA MET A 69 -10.15 13.21 -20.98
C MET A 69 -10.09 11.72 -20.63
N THR A 70 -10.96 10.88 -21.21
CA THR A 70 -10.91 9.42 -20.96
C THR A 70 -9.67 8.78 -21.55
N ASN A 71 -9.17 9.25 -22.69
CA ASN A 71 -7.88 8.77 -23.24
C ASN A 71 -6.71 9.05 -22.29
N ILE A 72 -6.60 10.28 -21.79
CA ILE A 72 -5.52 10.66 -20.84
C ILE A 72 -5.64 9.83 -19.54
N LEU A 73 -6.85 9.70 -18.99
CA LEU A 73 -7.10 8.81 -17.85
C LEU A 73 -6.64 7.38 -18.16
N GLY A 74 -6.96 6.87 -19.34
CA GLY A 74 -6.62 5.50 -19.72
C GLY A 74 -5.12 5.28 -19.84
N TYR A 75 -4.36 6.24 -20.37
CA TYR A 75 -2.89 6.18 -20.38
C TYR A 75 -2.32 6.13 -18.95
N HIS A 76 -2.83 6.96 -18.04
CA HIS A 76 -2.39 6.97 -16.65
C HIS A 76 -2.75 5.67 -15.93
N LEU A 77 -3.93 5.10 -16.14
CA LEU A 77 -4.32 3.81 -15.58
C LEU A 77 -3.38 2.69 -16.04
N ILE A 78 -3.00 2.66 -17.32
CA ILE A 78 -2.01 1.68 -17.81
C ILE A 78 -0.66 1.85 -17.09
N ILE A 79 -0.19 3.09 -16.93
CA ILE A 79 1.07 3.38 -16.23
C ILE A 79 1.00 2.94 -14.75
N LEU A 80 -0.11 3.22 -14.06
CA LEU A 80 -0.34 2.77 -12.69
C LEU A 80 -0.33 1.25 -12.59
N GLY A 81 -1.02 0.58 -13.52
CA GLY A 81 -1.09 -0.88 -13.54
C GLY A 81 0.26 -1.53 -13.79
N LEU A 82 1.09 -0.95 -14.67
CA LEU A 82 2.49 -1.36 -14.82
C LEU A 82 3.29 -1.15 -13.54
N GLY A 83 3.05 -0.05 -12.82
CA GLY A 83 3.63 0.21 -11.50
C GLY A 83 3.29 -0.88 -10.46
N ALA A 84 2.03 -1.31 -10.39
CA ALA A 84 1.62 -2.42 -9.53
C ALA A 84 2.32 -3.74 -9.93
N TRP A 85 2.45 -4.01 -11.23
CA TRP A 85 3.19 -5.18 -11.74
C TRP A 85 4.70 -5.13 -11.44
N LEU A 86 5.32 -3.96 -11.32
CA LEU A 86 6.72 -3.86 -10.89
C LEU A 86 6.92 -4.43 -9.47
N LEU A 87 5.96 -4.20 -8.55
CA LEU A 87 6.01 -4.80 -7.21
C LEU A 87 5.87 -6.33 -7.30
N VAL A 88 4.92 -6.81 -8.11
CA VAL A 88 4.74 -8.25 -8.34
C VAL A 88 6.03 -8.88 -8.85
N TRP A 89 6.67 -8.29 -9.85
CA TRP A 89 7.92 -8.82 -10.37
C TRP A 89 9.04 -8.76 -9.34
N LYS A 90 9.11 -7.70 -8.52
CA LYS A 90 10.07 -7.63 -7.42
C LYS A 90 9.92 -8.81 -6.46
N ALA A 91 8.70 -9.06 -6.02
CA ALA A 91 8.38 -10.10 -5.04
C ALA A 91 8.54 -11.53 -5.59
N MET A 92 8.25 -11.76 -6.87
CA MET A 92 8.27 -13.11 -7.45
C MET A 92 9.59 -13.47 -8.12
N TYR A 93 10.31 -12.50 -8.70
CA TYR A 93 11.43 -12.80 -9.61
C TYR A 93 12.72 -12.07 -9.26
N PHE A 94 12.66 -10.92 -8.59
CA PHE A 94 13.85 -10.12 -8.25
C PHE A 94 14.16 -10.14 -6.76
N GLY A 95 14.38 -11.35 -6.23
CA GLY A 95 14.90 -11.55 -4.88
C GLY A 95 13.87 -11.49 -3.74
N GLY A 96 12.60 -11.22 -4.01
CA GLY A 96 11.54 -11.30 -2.99
C GLY A 96 11.23 -9.98 -2.29
N VAL A 97 10.48 -10.06 -1.19
CA VAL A 97 10.17 -8.94 -0.29
C VAL A 97 10.42 -9.37 1.15
N TYR A 98 10.55 -8.44 2.08
CA TYR A 98 10.69 -8.79 3.50
C TYR A 98 9.36 -9.31 4.03
N ASP A 99 9.38 -10.50 4.61
CA ASP A 99 8.23 -11.17 5.21
C ASP A 99 8.49 -11.37 6.71
N THR A 100 7.86 -10.55 7.55
CA THR A 100 7.98 -10.66 9.02
C THR A 100 7.42 -12.00 9.55
N TRP A 101 6.55 -12.64 8.77
CA TRP A 101 5.91 -13.91 9.12
C TRP A 101 6.65 -15.14 8.59
N ALA A 102 7.86 -14.96 8.04
CA ALA A 102 8.66 -16.08 7.57
C ALA A 102 8.89 -17.12 8.70
N PRO A 103 8.79 -18.43 8.42
CA PRO A 103 8.98 -19.45 9.44
C PRO A 103 10.38 -19.39 10.05
N GLY A 104 10.45 -19.21 11.37
CA GLY A 104 11.71 -19.05 12.11
C GLY A 104 12.11 -17.61 12.41
N GLY A 105 11.33 -16.63 11.96
CA GLY A 105 11.57 -15.19 12.14
C GLY A 105 11.61 -14.48 10.79
N GLY A 106 11.38 -13.17 10.80
CA GLY A 106 11.27 -12.38 9.58
C GLY A 106 12.51 -12.46 8.69
N ASP A 107 12.32 -12.57 7.37
CA ASP A 107 13.41 -12.64 6.40
C ASP A 107 12.92 -12.21 5.01
N VAL A 108 13.85 -11.96 4.08
CA VAL A 108 13.52 -11.71 2.68
C VAL A 108 13.12 -13.03 2.00
N ARG A 109 11.93 -13.05 1.42
CA ARG A 109 11.36 -14.25 0.79
C ARG A 109 10.80 -13.97 -0.59
N VAL A 110 11.09 -14.88 -1.52
CA VAL A 110 10.46 -14.91 -2.84
C VAL A 110 9.04 -15.46 -2.71
N ILE A 111 8.07 -14.72 -3.26
CA ILE A 111 6.66 -15.11 -3.24
C ILE A 111 6.37 -15.98 -4.47
N THR A 112 6.26 -17.29 -4.26
CA THR A 112 6.09 -18.26 -5.36
C THR A 112 4.63 -18.57 -5.66
N ASN A 113 3.73 -18.39 -4.70
CA ASN A 113 2.31 -18.75 -4.81
C ASN A 113 1.41 -17.57 -4.39
N PRO A 114 1.42 -16.44 -5.12
CA PRO A 114 0.55 -15.31 -4.78
C PRO A 114 -0.93 -15.69 -4.89
N THR A 115 -1.76 -15.15 -4.00
CA THR A 115 -3.19 -15.47 -3.96
C THR A 115 -3.92 -14.86 -5.14
N THR A 116 -4.29 -15.69 -6.12
CA THR A 116 -5.08 -15.26 -7.28
C THR A 116 -6.58 -15.51 -7.12
N ASN A 117 -7.00 -16.18 -6.04
CA ASN A 117 -8.40 -16.45 -5.75
C ASN A 117 -9.18 -15.14 -5.50
N ALA A 118 -10.07 -14.79 -6.43
CA ALA A 118 -10.88 -13.59 -6.37
C ALA A 118 -11.71 -13.48 -5.08
N ALA A 119 -12.22 -14.60 -4.55
CA ALA A 119 -13.04 -14.59 -3.34
C ALA A 119 -12.26 -14.12 -2.11
N VAL A 120 -10.95 -14.45 -2.04
CA VAL A 120 -10.08 -13.99 -0.97
C VAL A 120 -9.77 -12.50 -1.15
N ILE A 121 -9.27 -12.13 -2.33
CA ILE A 121 -8.82 -10.76 -2.62
C ILE A 121 -9.96 -9.74 -2.49
N PHE A 122 -11.10 -9.99 -3.15
CA PHE A 122 -12.26 -9.11 -3.03
C PHE A 122 -13.01 -9.29 -1.71
N GLY A 123 -12.78 -10.40 -1.00
CA GLY A 123 -13.28 -10.62 0.36
C GLY A 123 -12.80 -9.55 1.33
N TYR A 124 -11.54 -9.11 1.24
CA TYR A 124 -11.01 -8.00 2.04
C TYR A 124 -11.80 -6.71 1.87
N LEU A 125 -12.29 -6.41 0.66
CA LEU A 125 -13.02 -5.17 0.36
C LEU A 125 -14.38 -5.07 1.07
N VAL A 126 -14.96 -6.22 1.44
CA VAL A 126 -16.29 -6.30 2.07
C VAL A 126 -16.22 -6.62 3.57
N LYS A 127 -15.03 -6.77 4.14
CA LYS A 127 -14.84 -6.92 5.60
C LYS A 127 -15.26 -5.65 6.33
N SER A 128 -15.76 -5.82 7.55
CA SER A 128 -16.07 -4.72 8.45
C SER A 128 -14.80 -3.91 8.79
N PRO A 129 -14.86 -2.57 8.88
CA PRO A 129 -13.72 -1.75 9.30
C PRO A 129 -13.53 -1.72 10.84
N PHE A 130 -14.38 -2.39 11.60
CA PHE A 130 -14.32 -2.40 13.07
C PHE A 130 -13.31 -3.42 13.62
N GLY A 131 -13.04 -3.34 14.92
CA GLY A 131 -12.11 -4.22 15.62
C GLY A 131 -12.45 -5.70 15.44
N GLY A 132 -11.43 -6.53 15.25
CA GLY A 132 -11.56 -7.96 14.93
C GLY A 132 -11.55 -8.26 13.43
N ASP A 133 -12.08 -7.36 12.59
CA ASP A 133 -12.12 -7.54 11.13
C ASP A 133 -11.11 -6.67 10.38
N GLY A 134 -11.12 -5.35 10.61
CA GLY A 134 -10.09 -4.42 10.12
C GLY A 134 -10.05 -4.13 8.61
N TRP A 135 -11.11 -4.43 7.84
CA TRP A 135 -11.19 -4.18 6.39
C TRP A 135 -9.90 -4.63 5.65
N ILE A 136 -9.39 -3.87 4.68
CA ILE A 136 -8.13 -4.16 3.97
C ILE A 136 -6.89 -4.03 4.88
N CYS A 137 -6.98 -3.34 6.03
CA CYS A 137 -5.88 -3.21 6.98
C CYS A 137 -5.53 -4.54 7.67
N SER A 138 -6.41 -5.54 7.53
CA SER A 138 -6.22 -6.87 8.10
C SER A 138 -5.43 -7.85 7.23
N VAL A 139 -4.90 -7.41 6.08
CA VAL A 139 -4.03 -8.28 5.27
C VAL A 139 -2.79 -8.68 6.08
N ASP A 140 -2.56 -9.98 6.20
CA ASP A 140 -1.64 -10.55 7.20
C ASP A 140 -0.59 -11.49 6.59
N ASN A 141 -0.50 -11.55 5.26
CA ASN A 141 0.51 -12.35 4.57
C ASN A 141 0.92 -11.71 3.23
N MET A 142 2.12 -12.06 2.75
CA MET A 142 2.68 -11.51 1.51
C MET A 142 1.98 -12.05 0.26
N GLU A 143 1.50 -13.29 0.27
CA GLU A 143 0.79 -13.91 -0.84
C GLU A 143 -0.45 -13.10 -1.24
N ASP A 144 -1.22 -12.61 -0.28
CA ASP A 144 -2.41 -11.80 -0.49
C ASP A 144 -2.06 -10.37 -0.92
N ILE A 145 -0.99 -9.77 -0.37
CA ILE A 145 -0.51 -8.46 -0.83
C ILE A 145 -0.11 -8.53 -2.30
N ILE A 146 0.73 -9.49 -2.67
CA ILE A 146 1.20 -9.62 -4.06
C ILE A 146 0.07 -10.05 -4.98
N GLY A 147 -0.80 -10.96 -4.53
CA GLY A 147 -2.01 -11.37 -5.24
C GLY A 147 -2.97 -10.20 -5.53
N GLY A 148 -3.17 -9.32 -4.55
CA GLY A 148 -3.96 -8.11 -4.70
C GLY A 148 -3.38 -7.14 -5.74
N HIS A 149 -2.06 -7.00 -5.79
CA HIS A 149 -1.39 -6.16 -6.80
C HIS A 149 -1.45 -6.77 -8.21
N ILE A 150 -1.48 -8.11 -8.35
CA ILE A 150 -1.78 -8.77 -9.63
C ILE A 150 -3.18 -8.36 -10.11
N TRP A 151 -4.18 -8.42 -9.22
CA TRP A 151 -5.55 -8.03 -9.55
C TRP A 151 -5.65 -6.54 -9.91
N ILE A 152 -5.18 -5.65 -9.04
CA ILE A 152 -5.25 -4.19 -9.29
C ILE A 152 -4.48 -3.82 -10.55
N GLY A 153 -3.24 -4.29 -10.72
CA GLY A 153 -2.45 -3.98 -11.90
C GLY A 153 -3.10 -4.43 -13.20
N THR A 154 -3.73 -5.60 -13.20
CA THR A 154 -4.48 -6.11 -14.35
C THR A 154 -5.75 -5.29 -14.61
N LEU A 155 -6.52 -4.97 -13.57
CA LEU A 155 -7.74 -4.17 -13.68
C LEU A 155 -7.45 -2.75 -14.16
N GLU A 156 -6.37 -2.12 -13.71
CA GLU A 156 -5.95 -0.80 -14.14
C GLU A 156 -5.54 -0.80 -15.62
N ILE A 157 -4.78 -1.80 -16.08
CA ILE A 157 -4.42 -1.92 -17.51
C ILE A 157 -5.67 -2.12 -18.37
N LEU A 158 -6.55 -3.05 -18.00
CA LEU A 158 -7.77 -3.33 -18.76
C LEU A 158 -8.74 -2.14 -18.73
N GLY A 159 -8.90 -1.50 -17.57
CA GLY A 159 -9.68 -0.28 -17.41
C GLY A 159 -9.10 0.89 -18.21
N GLY A 160 -7.78 1.00 -18.30
CA GLY A 160 -7.11 2.00 -19.10
C GLY A 160 -7.33 1.81 -20.59
N ILE A 161 -7.19 0.59 -21.10
CA ILE A 161 -7.54 0.21 -22.47
C ILE A 161 -9.02 0.54 -22.74
N TRP A 162 -9.91 0.14 -21.83
CA TRP A 162 -11.33 0.45 -21.94
C TRP A 162 -11.60 1.95 -22.08
N HIS A 163 -10.98 2.79 -21.23
CA HIS A 163 -11.16 4.25 -21.28
C HIS A 163 -10.56 4.91 -22.53
N ILE A 164 -9.54 4.32 -23.15
CA ILE A 164 -8.98 4.77 -24.44
C ILE A 164 -9.93 4.47 -25.60
N TYR A 165 -10.60 3.32 -25.56
CA TYR A 165 -11.45 2.85 -26.67
C TYR A 165 -12.94 3.14 -26.47
N THR A 166 -13.31 3.87 -25.42
CA THR A 166 -14.71 4.21 -25.14
C THR A 166 -14.88 5.69 -24.79
N THR A 167 -16.12 6.17 -24.88
CA THR A 167 -16.51 7.51 -24.46
C THR A 167 -17.56 7.44 -23.36
N PRO A 168 -17.66 8.48 -22.50
CA PRO A 168 -18.65 8.48 -21.43
C PRO A 168 -20.08 8.30 -21.93
N TRP A 169 -20.74 7.28 -21.39
CA TRP A 169 -22.12 6.94 -21.71
C TRP A 169 -23.11 8.07 -21.35
N PRO A 170 -24.32 8.08 -21.94
CA PRO A 170 -25.30 9.14 -21.70
C PRO A 170 -25.61 9.42 -20.23
N TRP A 171 -25.69 8.39 -19.37
CA TRP A 171 -25.96 8.58 -17.95
C TRP A 171 -24.78 9.23 -17.21
N ALA A 172 -23.54 8.83 -17.50
CA ALA A 172 -22.35 9.42 -16.89
C ALA A 172 -22.22 10.89 -17.28
N ARG A 173 -22.50 11.21 -18.55
CA ARG A 173 -22.51 12.60 -19.04
C ARG A 173 -23.48 13.51 -18.27
N ARG A 174 -24.59 12.96 -17.77
CA ARG A 174 -25.60 13.69 -16.99
C ARG A 174 -25.29 13.74 -15.49
N ALA A 175 -24.53 12.78 -14.97
CA ALA A 175 -24.21 12.68 -13.55
C ALA A 175 -23.04 13.56 -13.12
N PHE A 176 -22.06 13.78 -14.00
CA PHE A 176 -20.83 14.49 -13.68
C PHE A 176 -20.76 15.91 -14.26
N VAL A 177 -19.95 16.76 -13.61
CA VAL A 177 -19.55 18.07 -14.10
C VAL A 177 -18.24 17.92 -14.90
N TRP A 178 -18.21 18.46 -16.12
CA TRP A 178 -17.11 18.26 -17.07
C TRP A 178 -16.28 19.54 -17.22
N SER A 179 -15.47 19.83 -16.20
CA SER A 179 -14.53 20.96 -16.14
C SER A 179 -13.24 20.56 -15.42
N GLY A 180 -12.14 21.28 -15.68
CA GLY A 180 -10.86 21.00 -15.01
C GLY A 180 -10.95 21.06 -13.47
N GLU A 181 -11.68 22.04 -12.94
CA GLU A 181 -11.90 22.18 -11.49
C GLU A 181 -12.70 21.00 -10.91
N ALA A 182 -13.70 20.49 -11.64
CA ALA A 182 -14.44 19.31 -11.21
C ALA A 182 -13.56 18.06 -11.21
N TYR A 183 -12.73 17.85 -12.23
CA TYR A 183 -11.80 16.70 -12.24
C TYR A 183 -10.79 16.77 -11.11
N LEU A 184 -10.30 17.99 -10.80
CA LEU A 184 -9.45 18.22 -9.64
C LEU A 184 -10.18 17.87 -8.34
N SER A 185 -11.44 18.31 -8.16
CA SER A 185 -12.19 18.03 -6.94
C SER A 185 -12.46 16.54 -6.71
N TYR A 186 -12.75 15.79 -7.77
CA TYR A 186 -12.88 14.32 -7.69
C TYR A 186 -11.57 13.66 -7.22
N SER A 187 -10.44 14.13 -7.76
CA SER A 187 -9.12 13.64 -7.40
C SER A 187 -8.76 14.00 -5.95
N LEU A 188 -9.10 15.21 -5.49
CA LEU A 188 -8.93 15.64 -4.10
C LEU A 188 -9.73 14.77 -3.12
N GLY A 189 -10.97 14.43 -3.48
CA GLY A 189 -11.78 13.49 -2.70
C GLY A 189 -11.13 12.11 -2.60
N ALA A 190 -10.60 11.58 -3.70
CA ALA A 190 -9.93 10.29 -3.73
C ALA A 190 -8.65 10.27 -2.87
N ILE A 191 -7.76 11.27 -3.02
CA ILE A 191 -6.51 11.33 -2.23
C ILE A 191 -6.77 11.53 -0.73
N SER A 192 -7.84 12.22 -0.35
CA SER A 192 -8.25 12.38 1.05
C SER A 192 -8.57 11.03 1.68
N VAL A 193 -9.38 10.22 1.00
CA VAL A 193 -9.70 8.85 1.45
C VAL A 193 -8.44 7.99 1.50
N MET A 194 -7.59 8.02 0.47
CA MET A 194 -6.32 7.29 0.48
C MET A 194 -5.42 7.68 1.67
N GLY A 195 -5.40 8.96 2.05
CA GLY A 195 -4.68 9.43 3.24
C GLY A 195 -5.20 8.85 4.55
N PHE A 196 -6.54 8.78 4.72
CA PHE A 196 -7.13 8.13 5.91
C PHE A 196 -6.85 6.62 5.95
N ILE A 197 -6.86 5.95 4.79
CA ILE A 197 -6.50 4.53 4.70
C ILE A 197 -5.05 4.32 5.08
N ALA A 198 -4.13 5.13 4.55
CA ALA A 198 -2.70 5.06 4.86
C ALA A 198 -2.43 5.29 6.36
N CYS A 199 -3.17 6.21 7.00
CA CYS A 199 -3.12 6.43 8.44
C CYS A 199 -3.41 5.14 9.21
N CYS A 200 -4.55 4.48 8.92
CA CYS A 200 -4.91 3.22 9.58
C CYS A 200 -3.92 2.09 9.26
N MET A 201 -3.51 1.94 8.00
CA MET A 201 -2.54 0.92 7.59
C MET A 201 -1.23 1.04 8.39
N SER A 202 -0.63 2.23 8.43
CA SER A 202 0.63 2.46 9.16
C SER A 202 0.51 2.33 10.67
N TRP A 203 -0.70 2.50 11.22
CA TRP A 203 -0.94 2.42 12.67
C TRP A 203 -1.17 0.97 13.15
N PHE A 204 -1.79 0.14 12.33
CA PHE A 204 -2.26 -1.19 12.74
C PHE A 204 -1.59 -2.37 12.01
N ASN A 205 -1.20 -2.20 10.74
CA ASN A 205 -0.75 -3.32 9.94
C ASN A 205 0.75 -3.53 10.08
N ASN A 206 1.16 -4.62 10.71
CA ASN A 206 2.55 -5.01 10.89
C ASN A 206 3.10 -5.91 9.77
N THR A 207 2.30 -6.17 8.73
CA THR A 207 2.68 -7.03 7.60
C THR A 207 3.32 -6.21 6.48
N ALA A 208 2.60 -5.19 5.99
CA ALA A 208 3.11 -4.20 5.04
C ALA A 208 4.04 -3.16 5.71
N TYR A 209 3.92 -3.00 7.04
CA TYR A 209 4.84 -2.18 7.85
C TYR A 209 5.50 -3.03 8.96
N PRO A 210 6.51 -3.85 8.63
CA PRO A 210 7.18 -4.71 9.60
C PRO A 210 7.73 -3.95 10.80
N SER A 211 7.40 -4.39 12.01
CA SER A 211 7.79 -3.71 13.25
C SER A 211 9.31 -3.67 13.46
N GLU A 212 10.07 -4.52 12.79
CA GLU A 212 11.54 -4.50 12.72
C GLU A 212 12.07 -3.18 12.12
N PHE A 213 11.31 -2.56 11.21
CA PHE A 213 11.72 -1.33 10.53
C PHE A 213 10.97 -0.09 11.03
N TYR A 214 9.73 -0.25 11.47
CA TYR A 214 8.85 0.86 11.85
C TYR A 214 8.63 0.99 13.36
N GLY A 215 9.12 0.03 14.15
CA GLY A 215 8.82 -0.09 15.57
C GLY A 215 7.47 -0.77 15.81
N PRO A 216 7.18 -1.20 17.06
CA PRO A 216 5.95 -1.88 17.37
C PRO A 216 4.74 -0.95 17.23
N THR A 217 3.61 -1.52 16.78
CA THR A 217 2.33 -0.81 16.82
C THR A 217 1.90 -0.54 18.28
N GLY A 218 0.92 0.36 18.47
CA GLY A 218 0.33 0.60 19.79
C GLY A 218 -0.19 -0.68 20.46
N PRO A 219 -1.03 -1.49 19.78
CA PRO A 219 -1.46 -2.80 20.28
C PRO A 219 -0.30 -3.75 20.59
N GLU A 220 0.71 -3.86 19.72
CA GLU A 220 1.88 -4.72 19.95
C GLU A 220 2.68 -4.32 21.19
N ALA A 221 2.95 -3.03 21.37
CA ALA A 221 3.69 -2.53 22.52
C ALA A 221 2.93 -2.80 23.84
N SER A 222 1.62 -2.62 23.84
CA SER A 222 0.74 -2.93 24.99
C SER A 222 0.77 -4.42 25.35
N GLN A 223 0.63 -5.31 24.36
CA GLN A 223 0.72 -6.76 24.58
C GLN A 223 2.12 -7.19 25.04
N SER A 224 3.16 -6.59 24.48
CA SER A 224 4.56 -6.86 24.86
C SER A 224 4.84 -6.48 26.31
N GLN A 225 4.23 -5.40 26.82
CA GLN A 225 4.30 -5.03 28.23
C GLN A 225 3.68 -6.13 29.10
N ALA A 226 2.44 -6.54 28.82
CA ALA A 226 1.75 -7.58 29.57
C ALA A 226 2.55 -8.89 29.58
N PHE A 227 3.07 -9.31 28.42
CA PHE A 227 3.90 -10.49 28.27
C PHE A 227 5.17 -10.41 29.13
N THR A 228 5.87 -9.27 29.13
CA THR A 228 7.09 -9.07 29.90
C THR A 228 6.87 -9.29 31.40
N PHE A 229 5.82 -8.71 31.97
CA PHE A 229 5.49 -8.87 33.38
C PHE A 229 5.00 -10.27 33.71
N LEU A 230 4.21 -10.88 32.82
CA LEU A 230 3.76 -12.26 32.95
C LEU A 230 4.96 -13.22 33.05
N VAL A 231 5.90 -13.15 32.11
CA VAL A 231 7.11 -14.01 32.09
C VAL A 231 7.96 -13.77 33.34
N ARG A 232 8.15 -12.52 33.73
CA ARG A 232 8.91 -12.16 34.94
C ARG A 232 8.29 -12.80 36.18
N ASP A 233 7.00 -12.61 36.39
CA ASP A 233 6.34 -13.06 37.62
C ASP A 233 6.21 -14.59 37.65
N GLN A 234 6.01 -15.22 36.49
CA GLN A 234 6.06 -16.67 36.38
C GLN A 234 7.44 -17.22 36.76
N ARG A 235 8.54 -16.60 36.30
CA ARG A 235 9.91 -16.97 36.70
C ARG A 235 10.17 -16.74 38.20
N LEU A 236 9.46 -15.82 38.82
CA LEU A 236 9.46 -15.60 40.27
C LEU A 236 8.54 -16.58 41.04
N GLY A 237 7.89 -17.52 40.36
CA GLY A 237 7.08 -18.57 40.96
C GLY A 237 5.58 -18.27 41.08
N ALA A 238 5.08 -17.20 40.46
CA ALA A 238 3.65 -16.91 40.45
C ALA A 238 2.89 -17.87 39.51
N ASN A 239 1.76 -18.42 39.98
CA ASN A 239 0.81 -19.14 39.13
C ASN A 239 -0.05 -18.15 38.34
N VAL A 240 0.45 -17.72 37.18
CA VAL A 240 -0.16 -16.65 36.35
C VAL A 240 -1.60 -16.95 35.92
N ALA A 241 -1.97 -18.22 35.76
CA ALA A 241 -3.31 -18.64 35.34
C ALA A 241 -4.38 -18.50 36.44
N SER A 242 -3.98 -18.60 37.71
CA SER A 242 -4.89 -18.51 38.86
C SER A 242 -4.72 -17.21 39.65
N ALA A 243 -3.83 -16.32 39.21
CA ALA A 243 -3.57 -15.06 39.88
C ALA A 243 -4.71 -14.06 39.64
N GLN A 244 -5.51 -13.80 40.67
CA GLN A 244 -6.59 -12.82 40.62
C GLN A 244 -6.07 -11.40 40.85
N GLY A 245 -6.53 -10.46 40.04
CA GLY A 245 -6.26 -9.03 40.18
C GLY A 245 -7.25 -8.35 41.14
N PRO A 246 -7.02 -7.06 41.48
CA PRO A 246 -7.85 -6.34 42.45
C PRO A 246 -9.32 -6.19 42.07
N THR A 247 -9.65 -6.25 40.79
CA THR A 247 -11.03 -6.13 40.27
C THR A 247 -11.81 -7.44 40.27
N GLY A 248 -11.16 -8.55 40.62
CA GLY A 248 -11.74 -9.89 40.56
C GLY A 248 -11.48 -10.63 39.24
N LEU A 249 -11.03 -9.95 38.19
CA LEU A 249 -10.56 -10.57 36.94
C LEU A 249 -9.15 -11.17 37.12
N GLY A 250 -8.73 -12.03 36.19
CA GLY A 250 -7.35 -12.54 36.17
C GLY A 250 -6.35 -11.41 35.94
N LYS A 251 -5.26 -11.41 36.70
CA LYS A 251 -4.24 -10.35 36.68
C LYS A 251 -3.44 -10.33 35.38
N TYR A 252 -3.21 -11.51 34.80
CA TYR A 252 -2.39 -11.71 33.60
C TYR A 252 -3.20 -12.25 32.41
N LEU A 253 -4.16 -13.13 32.68
CA LEU A 253 -4.99 -13.79 31.66
C LEU A 253 -6.46 -13.63 32.01
N MET A 254 -7.27 -13.26 31.03
CA MET A 254 -8.72 -13.14 31.13
C MET A 254 -9.35 -13.46 29.77
N ARG A 255 -10.65 -13.75 29.76
CA ARG A 255 -11.36 -14.08 28.52
C ARG A 255 -11.79 -12.83 27.77
N SER A 256 -11.74 -12.91 26.44
CA SER A 256 -12.42 -11.96 25.55
C SER A 256 -13.96 -12.03 25.73
N PRO A 257 -14.73 -11.09 25.15
CA PRO A 257 -16.19 -11.20 25.09
C PRO A 257 -16.72 -12.47 24.41
N THR A 258 -15.94 -13.12 23.55
CA THR A 258 -16.29 -14.36 22.82
C THR A 258 -15.65 -15.61 23.43
N GLY A 259 -14.78 -15.45 24.42
CA GLY A 259 -14.35 -16.53 25.30
C GLY A 259 -12.97 -17.12 25.01
N GLU A 260 -12.23 -16.62 24.02
CA GLU A 260 -10.77 -16.83 23.92
C GLU A 260 -10.08 -16.41 25.22
#